data_AF-A0A3L6L9U6-F1
#
_entry.id   AF-A0A3L6L9U6-F1
#
_cell.length_a   1.000
_cell.length_b   1.000
_cell.length_c   1.000
_cell.angle_alpha   90.00
_cell.angle_beta   90.00
_cell.angle_gamma   90.00
#
_symmetry.space_group_name_H-M   'P 1'
#
loop_
_entity.id
_entity.type
_entity.pdbx_description
1 polymer ?
#
loop_
_entity_poly.entity_id
_entity_poly.type
_entity_poly.pdbx_seq_one_letter_code
_entity_poly.pdbx_strand_id
1 'polypeptide(L)'
;MSLFAKKKWRVQDIIRTEEKKYLASVLKVTHPFRKQQIVIVPAPRYALDSYYSEWVYQPYAKEHKLYVSNDIFNPTHVYLARILLRRNIFPGYAYFHPMGFPDCIDLNLTRREFISREQPIRTPMLLLLLTPNMYRERFHSWVGRRVLNIVGERYVTHPSEDNRSLMFILPPAYVPDAVNVLQSLGFNVTDHTTAVVGDTDTVDKLNKWGDMAQVVALAYIWFMFVLLVVNESHRMEKMFEEYKRELAEKAGRDPTELGL
;
A
#
# COMPACT_ATOMS: atom_id res chain seq x y z
N MET A 1 9.37 -32.73 -9.80
CA MET A 1 9.93 -31.43 -9.34
C MET A 1 9.08 -30.32 -9.94
N SER A 2 8.47 -29.45 -9.13
CA SER A 2 7.60 -28.37 -9.61
C SER A 2 8.39 -27.33 -10.42
N LEU A 3 7.97 -27.05 -11.65
CA LEU A 3 8.52 -26.01 -12.54
C LEU A 3 8.50 -24.60 -11.91
N PHE A 4 7.70 -24.38 -10.86
CA PHE A 4 7.53 -23.09 -10.18
C PHE A 4 8.47 -22.88 -8.98
N ALA A 5 9.19 -23.90 -8.53
CA ALA A 5 10.03 -23.84 -7.33
C ALA A 5 11.27 -22.93 -7.47
N LYS A 6 11.72 -22.67 -8.71
CA LYS A 6 12.92 -21.86 -9.00
C LYS A 6 12.67 -20.65 -9.90
N LYS A 7 11.40 -20.38 -10.26
CA LYS A 7 11.04 -19.22 -11.08
C LYS A 7 11.21 -17.95 -10.25
N LYS A 8 11.99 -16.98 -10.76
CA LYS A 8 12.00 -15.61 -10.23
C LYS A 8 10.76 -14.88 -10.72
N TRP A 9 9.90 -14.50 -9.79
CA TRP A 9 8.63 -13.84 -10.08
C TRP A 9 8.85 -12.38 -10.46
N ARG A 10 8.06 -11.91 -11.43
CA ARG A 10 8.01 -10.53 -11.91
C ARG A 10 6.59 -10.01 -11.83
N VAL A 11 6.42 -8.68 -11.89
CA VAL A 11 5.07 -8.06 -11.86
C VAL A 11 4.18 -8.57 -12.99
N GLN A 12 4.76 -8.83 -14.17
CA GLN A 12 4.06 -9.40 -15.34
C GLN A 12 3.52 -10.82 -15.12
N ASP A 13 4.05 -11.55 -14.13
CA ASP A 13 3.52 -12.87 -13.74
C ASP A 13 2.30 -12.73 -12.81
N ILE A 14 2.15 -11.57 -12.17
CA ILE A 14 1.11 -11.28 -11.18
C ILE A 14 -0.05 -10.55 -11.81
N ILE A 15 0.22 -9.58 -12.68
CA ILE A 15 -0.78 -8.88 -13.47
C ILE A 15 -0.50 -9.12 -14.93
N ARG A 16 -1.55 -9.50 -15.64
CA ARG A 16 -1.52 -9.66 -17.09
C ARG A 16 -2.83 -9.20 -17.70
N THR A 17 -2.73 -8.82 -18.95
CA THR A 17 -3.89 -8.48 -19.78
C THR A 17 -4.10 -9.63 -20.76
N GLU A 18 -5.26 -10.28 -20.70
CA GLU A 18 -5.66 -11.34 -21.61
C GLU A 18 -7.09 -11.06 -22.08
N GLU A 19 -7.34 -11.09 -23.39
CA GLU A 19 -8.70 -10.96 -23.96
C GLU A 19 -9.51 -9.75 -23.45
N LYS A 20 -8.87 -8.57 -23.36
CA LYS A 20 -9.44 -7.32 -22.80
C LYS A 20 -9.81 -7.38 -21.31
N LYS A 21 -9.40 -8.43 -20.61
CA LYS A 21 -9.53 -8.55 -19.16
C LYS A 21 -8.20 -8.26 -18.51
N TYR A 22 -8.25 -7.43 -17.48
CA TYR A 22 -7.18 -7.26 -16.53
C TYR A 22 -7.27 -8.40 -15.52
N LEU A 23 -6.23 -9.24 -15.48
CA LEU A 23 -6.19 -10.44 -14.65
C LEU A 23 -5.11 -10.31 -13.58
N ALA A 24 -5.41 -10.83 -12.39
CA ALA A 24 -4.45 -10.95 -11.31
C ALA A 24 -4.25 -12.42 -10.89
N SER A 25 -3.01 -12.82 -10.68
CA SER A 25 -2.63 -14.16 -10.25
C SER A 25 -2.62 -14.23 -8.72
N VAL A 26 -3.59 -14.93 -8.14
CA VAL A 26 -3.60 -15.30 -6.72
C VAL A 26 -2.68 -16.49 -6.54
N LEU A 27 -1.74 -16.40 -5.60
CA LEU A 27 -0.69 -17.41 -5.42
C LEU A 27 -0.88 -18.18 -4.11
N LYS A 28 -0.83 -19.51 -4.18
CA LYS A 28 -0.74 -20.37 -3.01
C LYS A 28 0.70 -20.84 -2.84
N VAL A 29 1.27 -20.49 -1.70
CA VAL A 29 2.67 -20.71 -1.37
C VAL A 29 2.74 -21.59 -0.14
N THR A 30 3.41 -22.72 -0.20
CA THR A 30 3.52 -23.64 0.94
C THR A 30 4.97 -24.01 1.22
N HIS A 31 5.26 -24.27 2.49
CA HIS A 31 6.56 -24.80 2.88
C HIS A 31 6.44 -26.31 3.17
N PRO A 32 7.20 -27.17 2.47
CA PRO A 32 7.06 -28.63 2.57
C PRO A 32 7.28 -29.16 4.00
N PHE A 33 8.24 -28.61 4.74
CA PHE A 33 8.58 -29.06 6.09
C PHE A 33 7.87 -28.33 7.24
N ARG A 34 7.55 -27.04 7.08
CA ARG A 34 6.93 -26.24 8.16
C ARG A 34 5.43 -26.42 8.29
N LYS A 35 4.78 -27.05 7.29
CA LYS A 35 3.31 -27.12 7.16
C LYS A 35 2.65 -25.73 7.25
N GLN A 36 3.33 -24.74 6.68
CA GLN A 36 2.83 -23.37 6.60
C GLN A 36 2.32 -23.09 5.19
N GLN A 37 1.13 -22.52 5.11
CA GLN A 37 0.46 -22.11 3.88
C GLN A 37 0.27 -20.60 3.89
N ILE A 38 0.61 -19.96 2.79
CA ILE A 38 0.51 -18.53 2.57
C ILE A 38 -0.26 -18.33 1.27
N VAL A 39 -1.41 -17.67 1.33
CA VAL A 39 -2.17 -17.25 0.16
C VAL A 39 -1.87 -15.78 -0.08
N ILE A 40 -1.29 -15.45 -1.24
CA ILE A 40 -0.99 -14.07 -1.61
C ILE A 40 -2.05 -13.61 -2.60
N VAL A 41 -2.84 -12.63 -2.17
CA VAL A 41 -3.88 -12.02 -3.00
C VAL A 41 -3.40 -10.63 -3.43
N PRO A 42 -3.13 -10.43 -4.72
CA PRO A 42 -2.84 -9.09 -5.24
C PRO A 42 -4.08 -8.19 -5.08
N ALA A 43 -3.89 -6.98 -4.58
CA ALA A 43 -4.95 -5.98 -4.45
C ALA A 43 -4.64 -4.80 -5.39
N PRO A 44 -5.11 -4.84 -6.66
CA PRO A 44 -4.93 -3.73 -7.57
C PRO A 44 -5.64 -2.48 -7.05
N ARG A 45 -5.22 -1.31 -7.54
CA ARG A 45 -5.78 -0.01 -7.12
C ARG A 45 -7.26 0.14 -7.45
N TYR A 46 -7.67 -0.50 -8.54
CA TYR A 46 -9.04 -0.55 -9.04
C TYR A 46 -9.37 -1.99 -9.40
N ALA A 47 -10.50 -2.50 -8.92
CA ALA A 47 -11.05 -3.80 -9.28
C ALA A 47 -12.58 -3.75 -9.24
N LEU A 48 -13.22 -4.73 -9.87
CA LEU A 48 -14.64 -5.01 -9.73
C LEU A 48 -14.98 -5.49 -8.32
N ASP A 49 -16.21 -5.26 -7.89
CA ASP A 49 -16.73 -5.72 -6.59
C ASP A 49 -16.62 -7.24 -6.46
N SER A 50 -16.90 -7.96 -7.55
CA SER A 50 -16.78 -9.41 -7.61
C SER A 50 -15.37 -9.89 -7.28
N TYR A 51 -14.35 -9.17 -7.73
CA TYR A 51 -12.96 -9.49 -7.41
C TYR A 51 -12.72 -9.42 -5.90
N TYR A 52 -13.18 -8.33 -5.28
CA TYR A 52 -13.01 -8.16 -3.85
C TYR A 52 -13.86 -9.15 -3.04
N SER A 53 -15.13 -9.38 -3.42
CA SER A 53 -15.99 -10.34 -2.72
C SER A 53 -15.44 -11.77 -2.76
N GLU A 54 -14.97 -12.22 -3.92
CA GLU A 54 -14.51 -13.60 -4.14
C GLU A 54 -13.10 -13.88 -3.62
N TRP A 55 -12.19 -12.91 -3.73
CA TRP A 55 -10.76 -13.16 -3.47
C TRP A 55 -10.25 -12.47 -2.21
N VAL A 56 -10.82 -11.32 -1.89
CA VAL A 56 -10.36 -10.49 -0.78
C VAL A 56 -11.25 -10.69 0.46
N TYR A 57 -12.55 -10.90 0.29
CA TYR A 57 -13.52 -10.94 1.40
C TYR A 57 -13.96 -12.35 1.81
N GLN A 58 -14.24 -13.30 0.90
CA GLN A 58 -14.70 -14.65 1.28
C GLN A 58 -14.12 -15.72 0.34
N PRO A 59 -13.39 -16.75 0.81
CA PRO A 59 -13.48 -17.43 2.12
C PRO A 59 -12.28 -17.22 3.06
N TYR A 60 -11.18 -16.63 2.59
CA TYR A 60 -9.89 -16.66 3.28
C TYR A 60 -9.83 -15.84 4.58
N ALA A 61 -10.66 -14.79 4.71
CA ALA A 61 -10.77 -14.00 5.94
C ALA A 61 -11.30 -14.78 7.15
N LYS A 62 -12.06 -15.87 6.92
CA LYS A 62 -12.61 -16.70 8.00
C LYS A 62 -11.59 -17.68 8.59
N GLU A 63 -10.59 -18.07 7.81
CA GLU A 63 -9.71 -19.19 8.17
C GLU A 63 -8.26 -18.77 8.38
N HIS A 64 -7.87 -17.56 7.97
CA HIS A 64 -6.47 -17.16 7.93
C HIS A 64 -6.21 -15.86 8.68
N LYS A 65 -5.00 -15.74 9.20
CA LYS A 65 -4.51 -14.46 9.72
C LYS A 65 -4.18 -13.54 8.55
N LEU A 66 -4.81 -12.38 8.54
CA LEU A 66 -4.78 -11.45 7.42
C LEU A 66 -3.64 -10.46 7.62
N TYR A 67 -2.71 -10.41 6.67
CA TYR A 67 -1.67 -9.40 6.62
C TYR A 67 -1.91 -8.46 5.45
N VAL A 68 -2.27 -7.22 5.77
CA VAL A 68 -2.71 -6.24 4.77
C VAL A 68 -1.69 -5.11 4.67
N SER A 69 -1.29 -4.77 3.46
CA SER A 69 -0.45 -3.59 3.25
C SER A 69 -1.16 -2.29 3.63
N ASN A 70 -0.49 -1.47 4.45
CA ASN A 70 -0.98 -0.13 4.77
C ASN A 70 -1.16 0.80 3.56
N ASP A 71 -0.53 0.47 2.43
CA ASP A 71 -0.73 1.19 1.17
C ASP A 71 -2.18 1.07 0.64
N ILE A 72 -2.88 0.01 1.03
CA ILE A 72 -4.27 -0.23 0.65
C ILE A 72 -5.22 0.60 1.54
N PHE A 73 -4.91 0.77 2.83
CA PHE A 73 -5.76 1.52 3.76
C PHE A 73 -5.77 3.03 3.50
N ASN A 74 -4.66 3.59 3.00
CA ASN A 74 -4.52 5.02 2.74
C ASN A 74 -4.27 5.32 1.25
N PRO A 75 -5.29 5.15 0.38
CA PRO A 75 -5.17 5.28 -1.06
C PRO A 75 -5.21 6.76 -1.51
N THR A 76 -4.23 7.57 -1.12
CA THR A 76 -4.17 9.00 -1.48
C THR A 76 -4.14 9.24 -2.99
N HIS A 77 -3.79 8.23 -3.77
CA HIS A 77 -3.75 8.29 -5.22
C HIS A 77 -5.10 8.06 -5.92
N VAL A 78 -6.18 7.75 -5.20
CA VAL A 78 -7.48 7.41 -5.80
C VAL A 78 -8.47 8.59 -5.78
N TYR A 79 -8.07 9.76 -5.27
CA TYR A 79 -8.99 10.88 -5.04
C TYR A 79 -9.69 11.40 -6.32
N LEU A 80 -8.96 11.66 -7.41
CA LEU A 80 -9.58 12.17 -8.64
C LEU A 80 -10.48 11.11 -9.28
N ALA A 81 -10.01 9.86 -9.34
CA ALA A 81 -10.82 8.75 -9.84
C ALA A 81 -12.11 8.59 -9.01
N ARG A 82 -12.06 8.76 -7.68
CA ARG A 82 -13.24 8.78 -6.81
C ARG A 82 -14.23 9.89 -7.17
N ILE A 83 -13.74 11.09 -7.49
CA ILE A 83 -14.60 12.19 -7.94
C ILE A 83 -15.28 11.82 -9.26
N LEU A 84 -14.54 11.23 -10.21
CA LEU A 84 -15.10 10.80 -11.50
C LEU A 84 -16.14 9.69 -11.33
N LEU A 85 -15.89 8.73 -10.43
CA LEU A 85 -16.83 7.67 -10.08
C LEU A 85 -18.12 8.23 -9.47
N ARG A 86 -18.02 9.16 -8.51
CA ARG A 86 -19.18 9.84 -7.92
C ARG A 86 -20.01 10.63 -8.94
N ARG A 87 -19.39 11.07 -10.03
CA ARG A 87 -20.07 11.77 -11.13
C ARG A 87 -20.65 10.81 -12.18
N ASN A 88 -20.70 9.50 -11.90
CA ASN A 88 -21.20 8.46 -12.81
C ASN A 88 -20.48 8.44 -14.17
N ILE A 89 -19.21 8.87 -14.22
CA ILE A 89 -18.41 8.79 -15.46
C ILE A 89 -18.00 7.33 -15.74
N PHE A 90 -17.89 6.50 -14.70
CA PHE A 90 -17.63 5.06 -14.81
C PHE A 90 -18.65 4.26 -13.94
N PRO A 91 -19.90 4.12 -14.40
CA PRO A 91 -20.94 3.39 -13.67
C PRO A 91 -20.57 1.90 -13.64
N GLY A 92 -20.14 1.38 -12.50
CA GLY A 92 -19.70 -0.02 -12.33
C GLY A 92 -18.36 -0.20 -11.63
N TYR A 93 -17.59 0.87 -11.42
CA TYR A 93 -16.30 0.85 -10.70
C TYR A 93 -16.37 1.62 -9.36
N ALA A 94 -17.58 1.84 -8.84
CA ALA A 94 -17.86 2.79 -7.76
C ALA A 94 -17.33 2.37 -6.38
N TYR A 95 -16.70 1.21 -6.23
CA TYR A 95 -16.36 0.64 -4.94
C TYR A 95 -14.86 0.32 -4.84
N PHE A 96 -14.06 1.37 -4.75
CA PHE A 96 -12.97 1.33 -3.80
C PHE A 96 -13.57 1.84 -2.49
N HIS A 97 -13.55 1.05 -1.41
CA HIS A 97 -13.74 1.58 -0.06
C HIS A 97 -12.39 2.13 0.40
N PRO A 98 -12.14 3.44 0.27
CA PRO A 98 -10.99 4.05 0.88
C PRO A 98 -11.19 3.98 2.38
N MET A 99 -10.43 3.10 3.02
CA MET A 99 -10.55 2.71 4.43
C MET A 99 -11.55 1.59 4.67
N GLY A 100 -11.01 0.50 5.21
CA GLY A 100 -11.76 -0.66 5.68
C GLY A 100 -12.03 -1.66 4.58
N PHE A 101 -11.60 -2.91 4.81
CA PHE A 101 -12.37 -4.05 4.31
C PHE A 101 -13.84 -3.86 4.74
N PRO A 102 -14.82 -4.30 3.95
CA PRO A 102 -16.24 -4.08 4.20
C PRO A 102 -16.60 -4.54 5.61
N ASP A 103 -17.63 -3.92 6.15
CA ASP A 103 -18.20 -4.32 7.42
C ASP A 103 -18.46 -5.83 7.41
N CYS A 104 -18.15 -6.47 8.54
CA CYS A 104 -18.18 -7.92 8.76
C CYS A 104 -19.56 -8.58 8.57
N ILE A 105 -20.55 -7.85 8.02
CA ILE A 105 -21.96 -8.22 7.87
C ILE A 105 -22.08 -9.55 7.12
N ASP A 106 -21.30 -9.76 6.07
CA ASP A 106 -21.35 -11.01 5.29
C ASP A 106 -20.47 -12.12 5.87
N LEU A 107 -19.55 -11.80 6.78
CA LEU A 107 -18.54 -12.74 7.28
C LEU A 107 -19.01 -13.61 8.46
N ASN A 108 -20.19 -13.35 9.05
CA ASN A 108 -20.61 -13.96 10.32
C ASN A 108 -19.52 -13.89 11.41
N LEU A 109 -18.70 -12.83 11.40
CA LEU A 109 -17.65 -12.59 12.39
C LEU A 109 -17.96 -11.31 13.15
N THR A 110 -17.65 -11.28 14.44
CA THR A 110 -17.73 -10.03 15.19
C THR A 110 -16.61 -9.09 14.73
N ARG A 111 -16.86 -7.78 14.78
CA ARG A 111 -15.86 -6.75 14.43
C ARG A 111 -14.57 -6.90 15.23
N ARG A 112 -14.66 -7.33 16.49
CA ARG A 112 -13.51 -7.55 17.38
C ARG A 112 -12.65 -8.72 16.91
N GLU A 113 -13.27 -9.82 16.50
CA GLU A 113 -12.55 -10.99 15.95
C GLU A 113 -11.89 -10.65 14.63
N PHE A 114 -12.58 -9.91 13.76
CA PHE A 114 -12.01 -9.44 12.50
C PHE A 114 -10.75 -8.59 12.72
N ILE A 115 -10.84 -7.57 13.58
CA ILE A 115 -9.69 -6.70 13.92
C ILE A 115 -8.55 -7.49 14.55
N SER A 116 -8.83 -8.51 15.37
CA SER A 116 -7.77 -9.33 15.97
C SER A 116 -6.97 -10.15 14.94
N ARG A 117 -7.62 -10.53 13.83
CA ARG A 117 -7.02 -11.32 12.74
C ARG A 117 -6.32 -10.46 11.71
N GLU A 118 -6.75 -9.21 11.55
CA GLU A 118 -6.17 -8.23 10.66
C GLU A 118 -4.89 -7.63 11.26
N GLN A 119 -3.76 -7.90 10.61
CA GLN A 119 -2.44 -7.45 11.01
C GLN A 119 -1.86 -6.54 9.92
N PRO A 120 -1.58 -5.26 10.21
CA PRO A 120 -1.05 -4.35 9.21
C PRO A 120 0.40 -4.69 8.86
N ILE A 121 0.70 -4.87 7.58
CA ILE A 121 2.05 -4.80 7.04
C ILE A 121 2.43 -3.32 6.96
N ARG A 122 3.12 -2.86 8.01
CA ARG A 122 3.54 -1.46 8.13
C ARG A 122 4.47 -1.05 6.99
N THR A 123 3.92 -0.22 6.10
CA THR A 123 4.64 0.48 5.04
C THR A 123 5.24 1.79 5.58
N PRO A 124 6.37 2.27 5.03
CA PRO A 124 6.89 3.59 5.38
C PRO A 124 5.94 4.69 4.88
N MET A 125 5.03 5.17 5.75
CA MET A 125 3.96 6.10 5.39
C MET A 125 4.44 7.39 4.72
N LEU A 126 5.55 7.98 5.18
CA LEU A 126 6.10 9.20 4.58
C LEU A 126 6.47 8.99 3.10
N LEU A 127 7.04 7.82 2.78
CA LEU A 127 7.37 7.43 1.42
C LEU A 127 6.10 7.26 0.58
N LEU A 128 5.03 6.69 1.14
CA LEU A 128 3.76 6.54 0.42
C LEU A 128 3.06 7.87 0.13
N LEU A 129 3.15 8.82 1.06
CA LEU A 129 2.44 10.09 0.98
C LEU A 129 3.15 11.13 0.11
N LEU A 130 4.48 11.08 0.01
CA LEU A 130 5.29 12.11 -0.66
C LEU A 130 5.91 11.63 -1.98
N THR A 131 5.72 10.37 -2.36
CA THR A 131 6.32 9.79 -3.57
C THR A 131 5.25 9.52 -4.63
N PRO A 132 5.45 9.92 -5.89
CA PRO A 132 4.55 9.54 -6.96
C PRO A 132 4.46 8.02 -7.11
N ASN A 133 3.28 7.55 -7.48
CA ASN A 133 2.89 6.16 -7.66
C ASN A 133 3.87 5.37 -8.51
N MET A 134 4.31 5.97 -9.62
CA MET A 134 5.25 5.35 -10.57
C MET A 134 6.59 5.00 -9.91
N TYR A 135 7.04 5.79 -8.93
CA TYR A 135 8.27 5.53 -8.18
C TYR A 135 8.01 4.54 -7.03
N ARG A 136 6.87 4.66 -6.36
CA ARG A 136 6.47 3.73 -5.28
C ARG A 136 6.42 2.28 -5.75
N GLU A 137 5.89 2.04 -6.95
CA GLU A 137 5.84 0.69 -7.52
C GLU A 137 7.22 0.11 -7.84
N ARG A 138 8.23 0.96 -8.06
CA ARG A 138 9.60 0.54 -8.36
C ARG A 138 10.46 0.32 -7.11
N PHE A 139 10.17 1.03 -6.02
CA PHE A 139 11.01 1.03 -4.81
C PHE A 139 10.27 0.50 -3.58
N HIS A 140 10.21 -0.83 -3.45
CA HIS A 140 9.51 -1.53 -2.36
C HIS A 140 10.39 -2.55 -1.62
N SER A 141 11.70 -2.32 -1.55
CA SER A 141 12.70 -3.21 -0.89
C SER A 141 12.46 -3.47 0.61
N TRP A 142 11.54 -2.73 1.22
CA TRP A 142 11.11 -2.95 2.60
C TRP A 142 10.13 -4.13 2.73
N VAL A 143 9.41 -4.51 1.67
CA VAL A 143 8.40 -5.58 1.69
C VAL A 143 9.05 -6.90 2.06
N GLY A 144 10.15 -7.27 1.40
CA GLY A 144 10.90 -8.48 1.73
C GLY A 144 11.29 -8.59 3.19
N ARG A 145 11.77 -7.50 3.81
CA ARG A 145 12.11 -7.47 5.25
C ARG A 145 10.88 -7.70 6.14
N ARG A 146 9.73 -7.13 5.77
CA ARG A 146 8.47 -7.34 6.51
C ARG A 146 7.97 -8.77 6.39
N VAL A 147 8.02 -9.35 5.19
CA VAL A 147 7.65 -10.74 4.94
C VAL A 147 8.53 -11.70 5.74
N LEU A 148 9.85 -11.46 5.77
CA LEU A 148 10.78 -12.22 6.61
C LEU A 148 10.38 -12.17 8.09
N ASN A 149 10.09 -10.97 8.62
CA ASN A 149 9.70 -10.81 10.01
C ASN A 149 8.37 -11.50 10.35
N ILE A 150 7.43 -11.59 9.40
CA ILE A 150 6.12 -12.24 9.61
C ILE A 150 6.26 -13.77 9.64
N VAL A 151 7.02 -14.33 8.70
CA VAL A 151 7.16 -15.78 8.54
C VAL A 151 8.18 -16.39 9.51
N GLY A 152 9.04 -15.56 10.10
CA GLY A 152 10.01 -15.96 11.11
C GLY A 152 11.33 -16.47 10.52
N GLU A 153 12.26 -16.86 11.40
CA GLU A 153 13.63 -17.22 11.01
C GLU A 153 13.71 -18.46 10.11
N ARG A 154 14.83 -18.56 9.39
CA ARG A 154 15.08 -19.55 8.33
C ARG A 154 15.16 -21.01 8.81
N TYR A 155 15.37 -21.26 10.10
CA TYR A 155 15.62 -22.62 10.59
C TYR A 155 15.09 -22.75 12.04
N VAL A 156 14.52 -23.93 12.36
CA VAL A 156 14.39 -24.53 13.71
C VAL A 156 12.99 -24.66 14.32
N THR A 157 12.00 -23.79 14.11
CA THR A 157 10.70 -23.94 14.83
C THR A 157 9.50 -24.17 13.92
N HIS A 158 8.62 -25.10 14.32
CA HIS A 158 7.27 -25.18 13.75
C HIS A 158 6.53 -23.87 14.08
N PRO A 159 5.82 -23.27 13.12
CA PRO A 159 4.98 -22.11 13.41
C PRO A 159 3.93 -22.49 14.46
N SER A 160 3.59 -21.53 15.33
CA SER A 160 2.40 -21.65 16.18
C SER A 160 1.17 -21.96 15.31
N GLU A 161 0.16 -22.60 15.89
CA GLU A 161 -1.04 -23.01 15.13
C GLU A 161 -1.68 -21.81 14.40
N ASP A 162 -1.70 -20.66 15.06
CA ASP A 162 -2.21 -19.39 14.53
C ASP A 162 -1.44 -18.84 13.31
N ASN A 163 -0.19 -19.29 13.10
CA ASN A 163 0.67 -18.84 12.00
C ASN A 163 0.83 -19.90 10.90
N ARG A 164 0.12 -21.03 10.98
CA ARG A 164 0.15 -22.08 9.95
C ARG A 164 -0.53 -21.64 8.66
N SER A 165 -1.56 -20.81 8.72
CA SER A 165 -2.24 -20.28 7.53
C SER A 165 -2.31 -18.75 7.53
N LEU A 166 -1.63 -18.15 6.58
CA LEU A 166 -1.51 -16.70 6.43
C LEU A 166 -2.09 -16.25 5.10
N MET A 167 -2.68 -15.07 5.08
CA MET A 167 -3.12 -14.42 3.85
C MET A 167 -2.42 -13.08 3.72
N PHE A 168 -1.72 -12.86 2.61
CA PHE A 168 -1.03 -11.60 2.33
C PHE A 168 -1.82 -10.82 1.27
N ILE A 169 -2.36 -9.68 1.66
CA ILE A 169 -3.08 -8.77 0.77
C ILE A 169 -2.14 -7.61 0.45
N LEU A 170 -1.61 -7.63 -0.77
CA LEU A 170 -0.50 -6.77 -1.18
C LEU A 170 -0.81 -6.06 -2.50
N PRO A 171 -0.37 -4.82 -2.69
CA PRO A 171 -0.28 -4.23 -4.01
C PRO A 171 0.45 -5.16 -4.98
N PRO A 172 -0.02 -5.31 -6.22
CA PRO A 172 0.56 -6.22 -7.21
C PRO A 172 2.05 -6.04 -7.45
N ALA A 173 2.53 -4.79 -7.34
CA ALA A 173 3.96 -4.47 -7.46
C ALA A 173 4.81 -5.14 -6.36
N TYR A 174 4.24 -5.42 -5.17
CA TYR A 174 4.96 -5.94 -4.01
C TYR A 174 4.99 -7.47 -3.98
N VAL A 175 4.05 -8.12 -4.68
CA VAL A 175 3.89 -9.58 -4.70
C VAL A 175 5.17 -10.28 -5.18
N PRO A 176 5.86 -9.86 -6.26
CA PRO A 176 7.07 -10.53 -6.70
C PRO A 176 8.17 -10.55 -5.64
N ASP A 177 8.41 -9.42 -4.95
CA ASP A 177 9.42 -9.34 -3.88
C ASP A 177 9.06 -10.27 -2.72
N ALA A 178 7.79 -10.25 -2.29
CA ALA A 178 7.29 -11.16 -1.27
C ALA A 178 7.48 -12.64 -1.63
N VAL A 179 7.09 -13.05 -2.84
CA VAL A 179 7.21 -14.45 -3.31
C VAL A 179 8.67 -14.87 -3.43
N ASN A 180 9.52 -14.04 -4.03
CA ASN A 180 10.94 -14.34 -4.20
C ASN A 180 11.65 -14.49 -2.84
N VAL A 181 11.27 -13.67 -1.85
CA VAL A 181 11.75 -13.79 -0.48
C VAL A 181 11.27 -15.08 0.16
N LEU A 182 10.00 -15.45 0.03
CA LEU A 182 9.48 -16.73 0.53
C LEU A 182 10.18 -17.93 -0.12
N GLN A 183 10.45 -17.88 -1.43
CA GLN A 183 11.24 -18.90 -2.12
C GLN A 183 12.67 -19.02 -1.55
N SER A 184 13.30 -17.89 -1.18
CA SER A 184 14.61 -17.90 -0.50
C SER A 184 14.59 -18.58 0.87
N LEU A 185 13.40 -18.72 1.47
CA LEU A 185 13.15 -19.42 2.74
C LEU A 185 12.74 -20.88 2.55
N GLY A 186 12.69 -21.39 1.31
CA GLY A 186 12.31 -22.77 1.01
C GLY A 186 10.80 -23.00 0.79
N PHE A 187 10.00 -21.93 0.71
CA PHE A 187 8.62 -22.05 0.27
C PHE A 187 8.54 -22.28 -1.24
N ASN A 188 7.51 -23.00 -1.67
CA ASN A 188 7.22 -23.26 -3.08
C ASN A 188 5.83 -22.73 -3.43
N VAL A 189 5.69 -22.13 -4.60
CA VAL A 189 4.38 -21.85 -5.18
C VAL A 189 3.80 -23.18 -5.65
N THR A 190 2.74 -23.64 -5.00
CA THR A 190 2.11 -24.93 -5.31
C THR A 190 0.98 -24.80 -6.31
N ASP A 191 0.30 -23.65 -6.29
CA ASP A 191 -0.88 -23.40 -7.10
C ASP A 191 -1.00 -21.90 -7.38
N HIS A 192 -1.60 -21.56 -8.51
CA HIS A 192 -1.95 -20.20 -8.88
C HIS A 192 -3.33 -20.18 -9.51
N THR A 193 -4.15 -19.20 -9.13
CA THR A 193 -5.48 -19.02 -9.68
C THR A 193 -5.58 -17.64 -10.30
N THR A 194 -6.19 -17.58 -11.47
CA THR A 194 -6.36 -16.32 -12.20
C THR A 194 -7.71 -15.72 -11.84
N ALA A 195 -7.68 -14.46 -11.42
CA ALA A 195 -8.85 -13.74 -10.96
C ALA A 195 -9.07 -12.53 -11.86
N VAL A 196 -10.32 -12.31 -12.28
CA VAL A 196 -10.69 -11.21 -13.17
C VAL A 196 -10.84 -9.94 -12.34
N VAL A 197 -9.96 -8.97 -12.57
CA VAL A 197 -9.99 -7.66 -11.90
C VAL A 197 -11.01 -6.74 -12.56
N GLY A 198 -11.11 -6.77 -13.89
CA GLY A 198 -12.03 -5.93 -14.66
C GLY A 198 -11.62 -5.77 -16.12
N ASP A 199 -12.32 -4.89 -16.84
CA ASP A 199 -12.00 -4.52 -18.22
C ASP A 199 -10.70 -3.70 -18.31
N THR A 200 -9.83 -4.05 -19.25
CA THR A 200 -8.50 -3.43 -19.39
C THR A 200 -8.57 -1.94 -19.70
N ASP A 201 -9.37 -1.53 -20.68
CA ASP A 201 -9.44 -0.14 -21.13
C ASP A 201 -9.90 0.78 -20.00
N THR A 202 -10.83 0.28 -19.19
CA THR A 202 -11.38 1.02 -18.05
C THR A 202 -10.39 1.10 -16.89
N VAL A 203 -9.74 -0.02 -16.54
CA VAL A 203 -8.72 -0.05 -15.49
C VAL A 203 -7.53 0.85 -15.84
N ASP A 204 -7.08 0.86 -17.09
CA ASP A 204 -5.98 1.72 -17.55
C ASP A 204 -6.34 3.20 -17.49
N LYS A 205 -7.58 3.56 -17.85
CA LYS A 205 -8.08 4.94 -17.67
C LYS A 205 -8.06 5.34 -16.20
N LEU A 206 -8.60 4.51 -15.31
CA LEU A 206 -8.64 4.79 -13.87
C LEU A 206 -7.24 4.92 -13.28
N ASN A 207 -6.29 4.08 -13.68
CA ASN A 207 -4.89 4.19 -13.28
C ASN A 207 -4.27 5.52 -13.71
N LYS A 208 -4.46 5.93 -14.97
CA LYS A 208 -3.97 7.23 -15.47
C LYS A 208 -4.55 8.41 -14.68
N TRP A 209 -5.86 8.41 -14.44
CA TRP A 209 -6.51 9.47 -13.65
C TRP A 209 -6.02 9.48 -12.19
N GLY A 210 -5.78 8.30 -11.60
CA GLY A 210 -5.21 8.19 -10.25
C GLY A 210 -3.80 8.74 -10.16
N ASP A 211 -2.94 8.42 -11.13
CA ASP A 211 -1.57 8.96 -11.19
C ASP A 211 -1.58 10.48 -11.33
N MET A 212 -2.44 11.02 -12.20
CA MET A 212 -2.61 12.46 -12.35
C MET A 212 -3.13 13.13 -11.07
N ALA A 213 -4.09 12.51 -10.39
CA ALA A 213 -4.60 12.98 -9.10
C ALA A 213 -3.48 13.14 -8.07
N GLN A 214 -2.65 12.11 -7.98
CA GLN A 214 -1.59 12.07 -6.99
C GLN A 214 -0.52 13.09 -7.30
N VAL A 215 -0.16 13.28 -8.57
CA VAL A 215 0.78 14.34 -8.97
C VAL A 215 0.24 15.72 -8.57
N VAL A 216 -1.04 16.01 -8.82
CA VAL A 216 -1.67 17.27 -8.41
C VAL A 216 -1.67 17.43 -6.89
N ALA A 217 -2.03 16.37 -6.16
CA ALA A 217 -2.03 16.39 -4.69
C ALA A 217 -0.63 16.60 -4.12
N LEU A 218 0.39 15.93 -4.67
CA LEU A 218 1.79 16.10 -4.30
C LEU A 218 2.28 17.51 -4.59
N ALA A 219 1.94 18.06 -5.77
CA ALA A 219 2.29 19.44 -6.13
C ALA A 219 1.68 20.43 -5.13
N TYR A 220 0.43 20.22 -4.73
CA TYR A 220 -0.22 21.04 -3.69
C TYR A 220 0.46 20.92 -2.33
N ILE A 221 0.80 19.70 -1.89
CA ILE A 221 1.51 19.48 -0.61
C ILE A 221 2.88 20.17 -0.64
N TRP A 222 3.64 20.02 -1.72
CA TRP A 222 4.93 20.69 -1.88
C TRP A 222 4.79 22.20 -1.91
N PHE A 223 3.78 22.73 -2.58
CA PHE A 223 3.49 24.16 -2.57
C PHE A 223 3.19 24.66 -1.15
N MET A 224 2.34 23.97 -0.38
CA MET A 224 2.06 24.31 1.01
C MET A 224 3.30 24.21 1.90
N PHE A 225 4.18 23.24 1.66
CA PHE A 225 5.44 23.12 2.36
C PHE A 225 6.37 24.31 2.08
N VAL A 226 6.49 24.73 0.82
CA VAL A 226 7.27 25.92 0.43
C VAL A 226 6.69 27.16 1.10
N LEU A 227 5.37 27.35 1.10
CA LEU A 227 4.74 28.48 1.79
C LEU A 227 5.02 28.49 3.29
N LEU A 228 4.98 27.31 3.93
CA LEU A 228 5.32 27.17 5.34
C LEU A 228 6.77 27.59 5.60
N VAL A 229 7.71 27.11 4.78
CA VAL A 229 9.13 27.47 4.91
C VAL A 229 9.33 28.96 4.73
N VAL A 230 8.75 29.57 3.69
CA VAL A 230 8.87 31.01 3.43
C VAL A 230 8.30 31.84 4.59
N ASN A 231 7.13 31.47 5.10
CA ASN A 231 6.49 32.18 6.21
C ASN A 231 7.30 32.05 7.51
N GLU A 232 7.83 30.85 7.80
CA GLU A 232 8.70 30.62 8.95
C GLU A 232 10.02 31.39 8.84
N SER A 233 10.63 31.45 7.65
CA SER A 233 11.81 32.26 7.41
C SER A 233 11.55 33.75 7.68
N HIS A 234 10.44 34.31 7.18
CA HIS A 234 10.07 35.70 7.44
C HIS A 234 9.78 35.95 8.92
N ARG A 235 9.15 34.99 9.62
CA ARG A 235 8.91 35.08 11.07
C ARG A 235 10.22 35.10 11.86
N MET A 236 11.17 34.24 11.49
CA MET A 236 12.49 34.18 12.11
C MET A 236 13.30 35.45 11.84
N GLU A 237 13.25 36.00 10.64
CA GLU A 237 13.90 37.28 10.30
C GLU A 237 13.33 38.42 11.15
N LYS A 238 12.00 38.54 11.26
CA LYS A 238 11.36 39.55 12.12
C LYS A 238 11.74 39.40 13.58
N MET A 239 11.69 38.19 14.14
CA MET A 239 12.11 37.97 15.53
C MET A 239 13.59 38.29 15.74
N PHE A 240 14.44 38.06 14.73
CA PHE A 240 15.85 38.38 14.81
C PHE A 240 16.12 39.88 14.72
N GLU A 241 15.37 40.60 13.90
CA GLU A 241 15.39 42.08 13.83
C GLU A 241 14.89 42.69 15.15
N GLU A 242 13.78 42.20 15.70
CA GLU A 242 13.26 42.60 17.01
C GLU A 242 14.28 42.31 18.12
N TYR A 243 14.91 41.14 18.12
CA TYR A 243 15.96 40.80 19.08
C TYR A 243 17.19 41.70 18.97
N LYS A 244 17.64 42.04 17.75
CA LYS A 244 18.73 43.00 17.53
C LYS A 244 18.38 44.37 18.06
N ARG A 245 17.14 44.82 17.84
CA ARG A 245 16.63 46.09 18.34
C ARG A 245 16.62 46.13 19.87
N GLU A 246 16.09 45.09 20.52
CA GLU A 246 16.11 44.98 21.99
C GLU A 246 17.54 44.96 22.57
N LEU A 247 18.49 44.30 21.89
CA LEU A 247 19.89 44.29 22.31
C LEU A 247 20.54 45.68 22.19
N ALA A 248 20.25 46.42 21.11
CA ALA A 248 20.75 47.78 20.92
C ALA A 248 20.21 48.72 22.01
N GLU A 249 18.90 48.65 22.29
CA GLU A 249 18.25 49.43 23.35
C GLU A 249 18.82 49.08 24.74
N LYS A 250 19.01 47.79 25.07
CA LYS A 250 19.63 47.35 26.33
C LYS A 250 21.10 47.77 26.45
N ALA A 251 21.81 47.94 25.34
CA ALA A 251 23.18 48.46 25.29
C ALA A 251 23.25 50.00 25.34
N GLY A 252 22.09 50.70 25.41
CA GLY A 252 22.02 52.16 25.47
C GLY A 252 22.31 52.84 24.13
N ARG A 253 22.14 52.15 23.00
CA ARG A 253 22.28 52.70 21.65
C ARG A 253 20.91 52.86 21.00
N ASP A 254 20.73 53.95 20.24
CA ASP A 254 19.47 54.20 19.54
C ASP A 254 19.38 53.28 18.29
N PRO A 255 18.37 52.39 18.19
CA PRO A 255 18.29 51.40 17.12
C PRO A 255 18.16 52.02 15.71
N THR A 256 17.57 53.20 15.61
CA THR A 256 17.42 53.97 14.37
C THR A 256 18.76 54.45 13.78
N GLU A 257 19.76 54.72 14.60
CA GLU A 257 21.11 55.09 14.14
C GLU A 257 21.89 53.89 13.57
N LEU A 258 21.49 52.67 13.93
CA LEU A 258 22.08 51.41 13.44
C LEU A 258 21.34 50.84 12.22
N GLY A 259 20.31 51.52 11.72
CA GLY A 259 19.51 51.07 10.57
C GLY A 259 18.63 49.85 10.87
N LEU A 260 18.20 49.69 12.13
CA LEU A 260 17.35 48.60 12.65
C LEU A 260 15.94 49.10 13.03
#